data_AF-A0A5J4R0V2-F1
#
_entry.id   AF-A0A5J4R0V2-F1
#
_cell.length_a   1.000
_cell.length_b   1.000
_cell.length_c   1.000
_cell.angle_alpha   90.00
_cell.angle_beta   90.00
_cell.angle_gamma   90.00
#
_symmetry.space_group_name_H-M   'P 1'
#
loop_
_entity.id
_entity.type
_entity.pdbx_description
1 polymer ?
#
loop_
_entity_poly.entity_id
_entity_poly.type
_entity_poly.pdbx_seq_one_letter_code
_entity_poly.pdbx_strand_id
1 'polypeptide(L)'
;MVLINIGENGNYFKERDKQKNIQFPYDQYLGHYWLGIIYTRADLVSETEIYTVQELQEEHETLKKKIGEREVTIVENLKSITSVIKDFDFFVAEKWKIASDKQGSGNTANIGCTLDLEDLRNENGIFSQLGEVWFDEYWMNFGTASMLKDGKSIKITNLKDFLEFKGRPDLQDKIVTKS
;
A
#
# COMPACT_ATOMS: atom_id res chain seq x y z
N MET A 1 1.26 9.74 11.04
CA MET A 1 1.37 9.76 9.57
C MET A 1 1.27 8.32 9.09
N VAL A 2 0.18 7.95 8.41
CA VAL A 2 0.03 6.61 7.84
C VAL A 2 0.83 6.61 6.53
N LEU A 3 1.83 5.74 6.38
CA LEU A 3 2.52 5.55 5.10
C LEU A 3 1.94 4.29 4.45
N ILE A 4 1.30 4.46 3.30
CA ILE A 4 0.79 3.34 2.51
C ILE A 4 1.83 3.01 1.42
N ASN A 5 2.28 1.76 1.38
CA ASN A 5 3.20 1.25 0.39
C ASN A 5 2.43 0.48 -0.68
N ILE A 6 2.45 0.94 -1.93
CA ILE A 6 1.67 0.33 -3.03
C ILE A 6 2.48 -0.65 -3.88
N GLY A 7 3.56 -1.20 -3.30
CA GLY A 7 4.44 -2.19 -3.90
C GLY A 7 5.81 -1.64 -4.30
N GLU A 8 6.72 -2.55 -4.60
CA GLU A 8 8.11 -2.21 -4.98
C GLU A 8 8.20 -1.69 -6.41
N ASN A 9 9.18 -0.84 -6.71
CA ASN A 9 9.55 -0.46 -8.09
C ASN A 9 10.75 -1.29 -8.63
N GLY A 10 10.87 -2.53 -8.14
CA GLY A 10 11.97 -3.44 -8.43
C GLY A 10 11.86 -4.19 -9.77
N ASN A 11 12.43 -5.39 -9.83
CA ASN A 11 12.64 -6.12 -11.09
C ASN A 11 11.35 -6.39 -11.88
N TYR A 12 10.26 -6.79 -11.24
CA TYR A 12 8.99 -7.08 -11.94
C TYR A 12 8.42 -5.85 -12.67
N PHE A 13 8.67 -4.66 -12.13
CA PHE A 13 8.18 -3.40 -12.68
C PHE A 13 9.03 -2.92 -13.87
N LYS A 14 10.34 -3.24 -13.86
CA LYS A 14 11.29 -2.84 -14.89
C LYS A 14 11.44 -3.87 -16.01
N GLU A 15 11.45 -5.16 -15.66
CA GLU A 15 11.58 -6.30 -16.56
C GLU A 15 10.19 -6.90 -16.80
N ARG A 16 9.37 -6.19 -17.59
CA ARG A 16 7.93 -6.44 -17.70
C ARG A 16 7.54 -7.79 -18.29
N ASP A 17 8.44 -8.42 -19.02
CA ASP A 17 8.30 -9.74 -19.62
C ASP A 17 8.59 -10.91 -18.65
N LYS A 18 9.09 -10.60 -17.45
CA LYS A 18 9.51 -11.61 -16.45
C LYS A 18 8.50 -11.76 -15.31
N GLN A 19 8.56 -12.93 -14.66
CA GLN A 19 7.65 -13.33 -13.57
C GLN A 19 8.31 -13.28 -12.17
N LYS A 20 9.36 -12.47 -11.98
CA LYS A 20 10.03 -12.39 -10.68
C LYS A 20 9.11 -11.66 -9.69
N ASN A 21 8.68 -12.32 -8.61
CA ASN A 21 7.78 -11.75 -7.59
C ASN A 21 6.38 -11.34 -8.11
N ILE A 22 5.94 -11.88 -9.25
CA ILE A 22 4.62 -11.63 -9.84
C ILE A 22 4.11 -12.90 -10.54
N GLN A 23 2.79 -13.12 -10.56
CA GLN A 23 2.20 -14.38 -11.05
C GLN A 23 2.26 -14.53 -12.58
N PHE A 24 2.10 -13.43 -13.31
CA PHE A 24 2.24 -13.34 -14.76
C PHE A 24 3.20 -12.18 -15.08
N PRO A 25 3.82 -12.13 -16.28
CA PRO A 25 4.56 -10.96 -16.72
C PRO A 25 3.75 -9.67 -16.54
N TYR A 26 4.41 -8.59 -16.11
CA TYR A 26 3.75 -7.30 -15.84
C TYR A 26 3.01 -6.77 -17.06
N ASP A 27 3.53 -7.00 -18.27
CA ASP A 27 2.90 -6.58 -19.53
C ASP A 27 1.64 -7.35 -19.93
N GLN A 28 1.30 -8.45 -19.22
CA GLN A 28 0.05 -9.19 -19.43
C GLN A 28 -1.12 -8.64 -18.61
N TYR A 29 -0.87 -7.77 -17.64
CA TYR A 29 -1.93 -7.11 -16.88
C TYR A 29 -2.42 -5.88 -17.65
N LEU A 30 -3.74 -5.74 -17.75
CA LEU A 30 -4.38 -4.54 -18.32
C LEU A 30 -4.47 -3.37 -17.34
N GLY A 31 -4.19 -3.62 -16.06
CA GLY A 31 -4.23 -2.61 -15.01
C GLY A 31 -3.87 -3.19 -13.66
N HIS A 32 -3.38 -2.33 -12.78
CA HIS A 32 -3.00 -2.67 -11.41
C HIS A 32 -3.91 -1.92 -10.45
N TYR A 33 -4.72 -2.66 -9.68
CA TYR A 33 -5.69 -2.09 -8.75
C TYR A 33 -5.25 -2.32 -7.31
N TRP A 34 -5.61 -1.38 -6.45
CA TRP A 34 -5.34 -1.42 -5.02
C TRP A 34 -6.67 -1.42 -4.28
N LEU A 35 -6.88 -2.42 -3.43
CA LEU A 35 -7.98 -2.44 -2.46
C LEU A 35 -7.45 -1.89 -1.13
N GLY A 36 -7.83 -0.65 -0.82
CA GLY A 36 -7.48 0.01 0.43
C GLY A 36 -8.53 -0.22 1.50
N ILE A 37 -8.07 -0.41 2.74
CA ILE A 37 -8.91 -0.55 3.93
C ILE A 37 -8.46 0.49 4.95
N ILE A 38 -9.35 1.39 5.31
CA ILE A 38 -9.17 2.38 6.38
C ILE A 38 -10.05 1.94 7.54
N TYR A 39 -9.54 2.05 8.77
CA TYR A 39 -10.30 1.68 9.97
C TYR A 39 -9.89 2.55 11.14
N THR A 40 -10.81 2.72 12.09
CA THR A 40 -10.53 3.31 13.40
C THR A 40 -10.08 2.21 14.34
N ARG A 41 -8.95 2.41 15.03
CA ARG A 41 -8.54 1.52 16.11
C ARG A 41 -9.50 1.72 17.30
N ALA A 42 -10.05 0.64 17.84
CA ALA A 42 -10.87 0.74 19.04
C ALA A 42 -10.00 1.09 20.25
N ASP A 43 -10.47 2.02 21.09
CA ASP A 43 -9.87 2.28 22.38
C ASP A 43 -10.11 1.06 23.28
N LEU A 44 -9.05 0.33 23.58
CA LEU A 44 -9.10 -0.78 24.53
C LEU A 44 -9.28 -0.18 25.93
N VAL A 45 -10.52 -0.15 26.40
CA VAL A 45 -10.82 0.12 27.80
C VAL A 45 -10.62 -1.19 28.54
N SER A 46 -9.63 -1.21 29.43
CA SER A 46 -9.13 -2.34 30.24
C SER A 46 -8.23 -3.35 29.54
N GLU A 47 -7.31 -3.86 30.36
CA GLU A 47 -6.21 -4.79 30.09
C GLU A 47 -6.55 -5.81 29.01
N THR A 48 -5.60 -6.08 28.11
CA THR A 48 -5.69 -7.23 27.21
C THR A 48 -5.83 -8.48 28.08
N GLU A 49 -7.05 -8.94 28.31
CA GLU A 49 -7.30 -10.23 28.95
C GLU A 49 -6.77 -11.29 27.98
N ILE A 50 -5.58 -11.81 28.31
CA ILE A 50 -5.03 -12.98 27.63
C ILE A 50 -5.85 -14.16 28.11
N TYR A 51 -6.94 -14.45 27.41
CA TYR A 51 -7.66 -15.70 27.61
C TYR A 51 -6.73 -16.84 27.21
N THR A 52 -6.13 -17.48 28.20
CA THR A 52 -5.44 -18.74 27.97
C THR A 52 -6.55 -19.76 27.71
N VAL A 53 -6.44 -20.59 26.66
CA VAL A 53 -7.52 -21.51 26.22
C VAL A 53 -8.09 -22.40 27.35
N GLN A 54 -7.39 -22.51 28.48
CA GLN A 54 -7.82 -23.17 29.71
C GLN A 54 -8.90 -22.41 30.52
N GLU A 55 -9.02 -21.09 30.40
CA GLU A 55 -9.98 -20.26 31.15
C GLU A 55 -11.41 -20.31 30.56
N LEU A 56 -11.57 -20.89 29.38
CA LEU A 56 -12.88 -21.18 28.75
C LEU A 56 -13.47 -22.53 29.17
N GLN A 57 -12.86 -23.23 30.14
CA GLN A 57 -13.43 -24.46 30.70
C GLN A 57 -14.55 -24.12 31.68
N GLU A 58 -15.77 -23.93 31.15
CA GLU A 58 -16.97 -24.09 31.96
C GLU A 58 -17.02 -25.51 32.54
N GLU A 59 -17.29 -25.57 33.83
CA GLU A 59 -17.37 -26.78 34.65
C GLU A 59 -18.43 -27.74 34.10
N HIS A 60 -18.09 -28.69 33.22
CA HIS A 60 -18.82 -29.95 33.14
C HIS A 60 -17.91 -31.10 32.70
N GLU A 61 -17.58 -31.93 33.69
CA GLU A 61 -17.20 -33.35 33.66
C GLU A 61 -16.16 -33.83 32.62
N THR A 62 -14.93 -33.91 33.13
CA THR A 62 -13.96 -35.01 32.94
C THR A 62 -14.13 -35.92 31.72
N LEU A 63 -13.38 -35.67 30.65
CA LEU A 63 -12.72 -36.74 29.88
C LEU A 63 -11.39 -36.25 29.30
N LYS A 64 -10.29 -36.82 29.81
CA LYS A 64 -8.94 -36.68 29.25
C LYS A 64 -8.96 -37.00 27.74
N LYS A 65 -8.51 -36.08 26.88
CA LYS A 65 -8.19 -36.44 25.49
C LYS A 65 -7.01 -35.66 24.91
N LYS A 66 -6.27 -36.34 24.05
CA LYS A 66 -4.89 -36.09 23.59
C LYS A 66 -4.71 -34.77 22.83
N ILE A 67 -3.56 -34.13 23.05
CA ILE A 67 -3.05 -32.98 22.28
C ILE A 67 -2.82 -33.40 20.82
N GLY A 68 -3.49 -32.75 19.85
CA GLY A 68 -3.17 -32.87 18.43
C GLY A 68 -4.33 -32.88 17.42
N GLU A 69 -5.59 -32.92 17.84
CA GLU A 69 -6.73 -32.88 16.92
C GLU A 69 -7.37 -31.48 16.87
N ARG A 70 -7.64 -30.97 15.65
CA ARG A 70 -8.38 -29.71 15.44
C ARG A 70 -9.80 -29.87 15.97
N GLU A 71 -10.18 -29.05 16.95
CA GLU A 71 -11.55 -29.01 17.45
C GLU A 71 -12.44 -28.10 16.60
N VAL A 72 -13.57 -28.64 16.13
CA VAL A 72 -14.61 -27.92 15.40
C VAL A 72 -15.55 -27.29 16.42
N THR A 73 -15.52 -25.96 16.54
CA THR A 73 -16.44 -25.21 17.41
C THR A 73 -17.73 -24.83 16.66
N ILE A 74 -18.85 -24.81 17.38
CA ILE A 74 -20.19 -24.46 16.87
C ILE A 74 -20.32 -22.93 16.79
N VAL A 75 -20.90 -22.40 15.71
CA VAL A 75 -21.01 -20.96 15.38
C VAL A 75 -21.60 -20.11 16.52
N GLU A 76 -22.42 -20.72 17.39
CA GLU A 76 -23.10 -20.06 18.50
C GLU A 76 -22.15 -19.55 19.60
N ASN A 77 -20.94 -20.11 19.70
CA ASN A 77 -19.92 -19.76 20.70
C ASN A 77 -18.93 -18.67 20.22
N LEU A 78 -19.08 -18.12 19.01
CA LEU A 78 -18.23 -17.03 18.49
C LEU A 78 -18.55 -15.65 19.10
N LYS A 79 -19.00 -15.59 20.36
CA LYS A 79 -19.70 -14.42 20.91
C LYS A 79 -18.88 -13.38 21.69
N SER A 80 -17.55 -13.46 21.80
CA SER A 80 -16.85 -12.48 22.67
C SER A 80 -15.45 -12.05 22.25
N ILE A 81 -15.04 -12.24 20.99
CA ILE A 81 -13.81 -11.57 20.54
C ILE A 81 -14.13 -10.10 20.25
N THR A 82 -13.87 -9.23 21.22
CA THR A 82 -13.99 -7.78 21.07
C THR A 82 -13.12 -7.32 19.91
N SER A 83 -13.74 -6.75 18.87
CA SER A 83 -13.00 -6.25 17.71
C SER A 83 -12.09 -5.08 18.10
N VAL A 84 -10.80 -5.19 17.77
CA VAL A 84 -9.80 -4.14 18.03
C VAL A 84 -9.80 -3.02 16.97
N ILE A 85 -10.61 -3.19 15.91
CA ILE A 85 -10.77 -2.26 14.81
C ILE A 85 -12.26 -2.10 14.48
N LYS A 86 -12.67 -0.90 14.09
CA LYS A 86 -14.05 -0.52 13.78
C LYS A 86 -14.07 0.54 12.68
N ASP A 87 -15.27 0.91 12.24
CA ASP A 87 -15.49 2.00 11.28
C ASP A 87 -14.69 1.80 9.98
N PHE A 88 -14.87 0.63 9.36
CA PHE A 88 -14.18 0.29 8.11
C PHE A 88 -14.68 1.15 6.95
N ASP A 89 -13.73 1.66 6.18
CA ASP A 89 -13.96 2.28 4.89
C ASP A 89 -13.07 1.59 3.85
N PHE A 90 -13.65 1.33 2.68
CA PHE A 90 -13.02 0.55 1.62
C PHE A 90 -12.98 1.39 0.35
N PHE A 91 -11.85 1.34 -0.35
CA PHE A 91 -11.73 1.95 -1.67
C PHE A 91 -10.98 1.04 -2.63
N VAL A 92 -11.30 1.18 -3.91
CA VAL A 92 -10.54 0.57 -5.00
C VAL A 92 -10.09 1.68 -5.90
N ALA A 93 -8.80 1.69 -6.23
CA ALA A 93 -8.24 2.65 -7.18
C ALA A 93 -7.15 1.99 -8.03
N GLU A 94 -6.94 2.53 -9.23
CA GLU A 94 -5.76 2.19 -10.01
C GLU A 94 -4.49 2.69 -9.30
N LYS A 95 -3.47 1.82 -9.23
CA LYS A 95 -2.23 2.05 -8.50
C LYS A 95 -1.59 3.40 -8.85
N TRP A 96 -1.49 3.71 -10.15
CA TRP A 96 -0.82 4.93 -10.62
C TRP A 96 -1.60 6.19 -10.26
N LYS A 97 -2.94 6.12 -10.16
CA LYS A 97 -3.77 7.27 -9.84
C LYS A 97 -3.65 7.72 -8.39
N ILE A 98 -3.31 6.82 -7.47
CA ILE A 98 -3.11 7.14 -6.05
C ILE A 98 -1.63 7.21 -5.64
N ALA A 99 -0.72 6.94 -6.57
CA ALA A 99 0.72 6.97 -6.31
C ALA A 99 1.23 8.37 -5.96
N SER A 100 2.26 8.42 -5.13
CA SER A 100 3.06 9.61 -4.86
C SER A 100 4.39 9.56 -5.63
N ASP A 101 5.13 10.67 -5.67
CA ASP A 101 6.48 10.71 -6.23
C ASP A 101 7.56 10.40 -5.18
N LYS A 102 7.16 10.01 -3.96
CA LYS A 102 8.03 9.69 -2.82
C LYS A 102 8.00 8.20 -2.51
N GLN A 103 9.10 7.71 -1.96
CA GLN A 103 9.16 6.34 -1.48
C GLN A 103 8.26 6.13 -0.26
N GLY A 104 7.61 4.97 -0.17
CA GLY A 104 6.77 4.61 0.98
C GLY A 104 7.56 4.04 2.17
N SER A 105 8.81 3.64 1.97
CA SER A 105 9.74 3.18 3.01
C SER A 105 11.19 3.55 2.66
N GLY A 106 12.03 3.77 3.69
CA GLY A 106 13.44 4.16 3.51
C GLY A 106 14.40 3.00 3.26
N ASN A 107 14.01 1.76 3.61
CA ASN A 107 14.88 0.58 3.53
C ASN A 107 14.62 -0.28 2.29
N THR A 108 13.37 -0.33 1.83
CA THR A 108 12.94 -1.09 0.65
C THR A 108 12.48 -0.11 -0.42
N ALA A 109 12.73 -0.41 -1.69
CA ALA A 109 12.39 0.49 -2.80
C ALA A 109 10.88 0.41 -3.11
N ASN A 110 10.06 0.94 -2.20
CA ASN A 110 8.61 0.94 -2.31
C ASN A 110 8.09 2.27 -2.86
N ILE A 111 7.08 2.17 -3.71
CA ILE A 111 6.28 3.30 -4.20
C ILE A 111 5.36 3.76 -3.07
N GLY A 112 5.41 5.05 -2.73
CA GLY A 112 4.50 5.66 -1.77
C GLY A 112 3.14 5.99 -2.38
N CYS A 113 2.14 6.12 -1.52
CA CYS A 113 0.78 6.55 -1.87
C CYS A 113 0.54 8.01 -1.48
N THR A 114 -0.48 8.65 -2.05
CA THR A 114 -1.01 9.89 -1.48
C THR A 114 -1.53 9.61 -0.06
N LEU A 115 -1.32 10.58 0.84
CA LEU A 115 -1.65 10.45 2.26
C LEU A 115 -2.96 11.14 2.63
N ASP A 116 -3.58 11.84 1.68
CA ASP A 116 -4.90 12.43 1.88
C ASP A 116 -6.00 11.40 1.68
N LEU A 117 -6.95 11.33 2.60
CA LEU A 117 -8.10 10.45 2.44
C LEU A 117 -9.00 10.90 1.28
N GLU A 118 -9.13 12.21 1.06
CA GLU A 118 -9.95 12.74 -0.02
C GLU A 118 -9.28 12.49 -1.38
N ASP A 119 -7.95 12.64 -1.45
CA ASP A 119 -7.20 12.30 -2.67
C ASP A 119 -7.23 10.81 -2.98
N LEU A 120 -7.18 9.94 -1.95
CA LEU A 120 -7.32 8.49 -2.14
C LEU A 120 -8.68 8.13 -2.72
N ARG A 121 -9.76 8.68 -2.15
CA ARG A 121 -11.14 8.41 -2.58
C ARG A 121 -11.44 8.93 -3.99
N ASN A 122 -10.88 10.08 -4.34
CA ASN A 122 -11.11 10.72 -5.63
C ASN A 122 -10.03 10.38 -6.68
N GLU A 123 -9.11 9.46 -6.38
CA GLU A 123 -8.01 9.08 -7.28
C GLU A 123 -7.13 10.27 -7.71
N ASN A 124 -6.95 11.27 -6.83
CA ASN A 124 -6.23 12.53 -7.09
C ASN A 124 -4.74 12.45 -6.69
N GLY A 125 -4.06 11.36 -7.00
CA GLY A 125 -2.61 11.27 -6.83
C GLY A 125 -1.85 12.13 -7.84
N ILE A 126 -0.54 12.27 -7.62
CA ILE A 126 0.29 13.23 -8.35
C ILE A 126 0.37 12.96 -9.86
N PHE A 127 0.15 11.70 -10.26
CA PHE A 127 0.16 11.26 -11.67
C PHE A 127 -1.22 11.22 -12.31
N SER A 128 -2.32 11.40 -11.56
CA SER A 128 -3.70 11.16 -12.00
C SER A 128 -4.08 11.90 -13.30
N GLN A 129 -3.60 13.13 -13.47
CA GLN A 129 -3.86 13.95 -14.67
C GLN A 129 -2.77 13.81 -15.75
N LEU A 130 -1.67 13.11 -15.46
CA LEU A 130 -0.58 12.83 -16.40
C LEU A 130 -0.77 11.50 -17.13
N GLY A 131 -1.35 10.51 -16.45
CA GLY A 131 -1.55 9.16 -16.96
C GLY A 131 -0.48 8.16 -16.50
N GLU A 132 -0.82 6.88 -16.62
CA GLU A 132 0.01 5.74 -16.20
C GLU A 132 1.42 5.76 -16.83
N VAL A 133 1.55 6.23 -18.07
CA VAL A 133 2.85 6.31 -18.76
C VAL A 133 3.89 7.14 -18.00
N TRP A 134 3.47 8.23 -17.34
CA TRP A 134 4.37 9.09 -16.58
C TRP A 134 4.70 8.51 -15.22
N PHE A 135 3.74 7.80 -14.60
CA PHE A 135 3.98 7.02 -13.40
C PHE A 135 5.05 5.94 -13.65
N ASP A 136 4.90 5.20 -14.75
CA ASP A 136 5.80 4.14 -15.17
C ASP A 136 7.20 4.67 -15.46
N GLU A 137 7.32 5.66 -16.35
CA GLU A 137 8.58 6.28 -16.71
C GLU A 137 9.32 6.84 -15.48
N TYR A 138 8.59 7.52 -14.59
CA TYR A 138 9.16 8.07 -13.37
C TYR A 138 9.73 6.98 -12.46
N TRP A 139 8.90 5.99 -12.10
CA TRP A 139 9.28 4.99 -11.10
C TRP A 139 10.33 3.98 -11.62
N MET A 140 10.43 3.77 -12.93
CA MET A 140 11.52 3.00 -13.53
C MET A 140 12.87 3.70 -13.38
N ASN A 141 12.89 5.04 -13.45
CA ASN A 141 14.08 5.89 -13.44
C ASN A 141 14.37 6.55 -12.07
N PHE A 142 13.51 6.33 -11.09
CA PHE A 142 13.62 6.93 -9.76
C PHE A 142 14.97 6.59 -9.11
N GLY A 143 15.73 7.62 -8.73
CA GLY A 143 17.02 7.47 -8.03
C GLY A 143 18.18 6.95 -8.89
N THR A 144 17.93 6.61 -10.16
CA THR A 144 18.97 6.20 -11.13
C THR A 144 19.31 7.33 -12.09
N ALA A 145 18.32 8.10 -12.54
CA ALA A 145 18.55 9.24 -13.42
C ALA A 145 19.18 10.42 -12.67
N SER A 146 20.05 11.16 -13.35
CA SER A 146 20.67 12.38 -12.85
C SER A 146 20.65 13.46 -13.92
N MET A 147 20.55 14.72 -13.51
CA MET A 147 20.56 15.88 -14.41
C MET A 147 21.50 16.97 -13.89
N LEU A 148 21.96 17.83 -14.79
CA LEU A 148 22.70 19.02 -14.42
C LEU A 148 21.70 20.14 -14.08
N LYS A 149 21.74 20.65 -12.85
CA LYS A 149 20.95 21.81 -12.40
C LYS A 149 21.89 22.77 -11.69
N ASP A 150 21.93 24.01 -12.15
CA ASP A 150 22.83 25.06 -11.65
C ASP A 150 24.32 24.65 -11.60
N GLY A 151 24.77 23.95 -12.65
CA GLY A 151 26.15 23.47 -12.76
C GLY A 151 26.51 22.29 -11.85
N LYS A 152 25.55 21.72 -11.12
CA LYS A 152 25.74 20.53 -10.27
C LYS A 152 24.95 19.34 -10.79
N SER A 153 25.55 18.16 -10.72
CA SER A 153 24.84 16.90 -10.98
C SER A 153 23.96 16.56 -9.78
N ILE A 154 22.65 16.47 -10.00
CA ILE A 154 21.66 16.08 -8.99
C ILE A 154 20.97 14.78 -9.40
N LYS A 155 20.66 13.93 -8.42
CA LYS A 155 19.80 12.75 -8.66
C LYS A 155 18.34 13.18 -8.72
N ILE A 156 17.60 12.60 -9.66
CA ILE A 156 16.19 12.88 -9.82
C ILE A 156 15.38 12.02 -8.84
N THR A 157 14.70 12.68 -7.91
CA THR A 157 13.93 12.06 -6.80
C THR A 157 12.55 12.69 -6.59
N ASN A 158 12.11 13.55 -7.52
CA ASN A 158 10.78 14.13 -7.54
C ASN A 158 10.28 14.27 -8.98
N LEU A 159 8.96 14.33 -9.14
CA LEU A 159 8.33 14.32 -10.46
C LEU A 159 8.62 15.60 -11.26
N LYS A 160 8.71 16.76 -10.60
CA LYS A 160 8.97 18.05 -11.28
C LYS A 160 10.32 18.04 -12.00
N ASP A 161 11.38 17.66 -11.29
CA ASP A 161 12.72 17.52 -11.87
C ASP A 161 12.75 16.44 -12.96
N PHE A 162 11.97 15.36 -12.81
CA PHE A 162 11.87 14.34 -13.84
C PHE A 162 11.22 14.86 -15.13
N LEU A 163 10.15 15.66 -15.02
CA LEU A 163 9.52 16.29 -16.18
C LEU A 163 10.45 17.31 -16.85
N GLU A 164 11.20 18.09 -16.09
CA GLU A 164 12.24 18.99 -16.63
C GLU A 164 13.30 18.18 -17.40
N PHE A 165 13.79 17.10 -16.80
CA PHE A 165 14.77 16.20 -17.43
C PHE A 165 14.26 15.58 -18.73
N LYS A 166 12.97 15.25 -18.81
CA LYS A 166 12.32 14.71 -20.02
C LYS A 166 11.96 15.80 -21.04
N GLY A 167 12.30 17.07 -20.78
CA GLY A 167 11.98 18.19 -21.66
C GLY A 167 10.48 18.52 -21.73
N ARG A 168 9.73 18.19 -20.67
CA ARG A 168 8.28 18.38 -20.57
C ARG A 168 7.86 19.24 -19.38
N PRO A 169 8.45 20.44 -19.17
CA PRO A 169 8.03 21.34 -18.10
C PRO A 169 6.57 21.79 -18.26
N ASP A 170 6.03 21.76 -19.48
CA ASP A 170 4.61 22.04 -19.79
C ASP A 170 3.62 21.14 -19.04
N LEU A 171 4.08 19.96 -18.59
CA LEU A 171 3.25 19.02 -17.84
C LEU A 171 3.23 19.30 -16.34
N GLN A 172 4.06 20.21 -15.82
CA GLN A 172 4.07 20.53 -14.40
C GLN A 172 2.72 21.10 -13.92
N ASP A 173 1.98 21.81 -14.78
CA ASP A 173 0.66 22.36 -14.45
C ASP A 173 -0.42 21.27 -14.27
N LYS A 174 -0.15 20.06 -14.76
CA LYS A 174 -1.02 18.89 -14.58
C LYS A 174 -0.66 18.05 -13.37
N ILE A 175 0.46 18.34 -12.70
CA ILE A 175 0.80 17.67 -11.45
C ILE A 175 -0.24 18.08 -10.41
N VAL A 176 -0.93 17.10 -9.83
CA VAL A 176 -1.80 17.37 -8.69
C VAL A 176 -0.90 17.71 -7.51
N THR A 177 -0.85 18.99 -7.17
CA THR A 177 -0.18 19.48 -5.96
C THR A 177 -1.23 19.72 -4.89
N LYS A 178 -0.94 19.29 -3.64
CA LYS A 178 -1.72 19.75 -2.51
C LYS A 178 -1.65 21.29 -2.42
N SER A 179 -2.81 21.92 -2.19
CA SER A 179 -2.90 23.32 -1.78
C SER A 179 -2.34 23.50 -0.38
#